data_AF-A0A855IVN2-F1
#
_entry.id   AF-A0A855IVN2-F1
#
_cell.length_a   1.000
_cell.length_b   1.000
_cell.length_c   1.000
_cell.angle_alpha   90.00
_cell.angle_beta   90.00
_cell.angle_gamma   90.00
#
_symmetry.space_group_name_H-M   'P 1'
#
loop_
_entity.id
_entity.type
_entity.pdbx_description
1 polymer ?
#
loop_
_entity_poly.entity_id
_entity_poly.type
_entity_poly.pdbx_seq_one_letter_code
_entity_poly.pdbx_strand_id
1 'polypeptide(L)'
;MNIQNDTNLMNLQADVKAFTFATTPKRLTGNASYFTNITAEVIDAAEYDLGDREYLKNSIEHRLNSTYDKHGKKCTQWGYKRVLDVVEQAFKYVNK
;
A
#
# COMPACT_ATOMS: atom_id res chain seq x y z
N MET A 1 0.37 -18.36 4.86
CA MET A 1 -0.57 -17.29 5.25
C MET A 1 -1.80 -17.98 5.82
N ASN A 2 -2.26 -17.57 7.00
CA ASN A 2 -3.51 -18.07 7.55
C ASN A 2 -4.69 -17.33 6.88
N ILE A 3 -5.87 -17.96 6.82
CA ILE A 3 -7.11 -17.41 6.24
C ILE A 3 -7.44 -16.02 6.79
N GLN A 4 -7.13 -15.77 8.06
CA GLN A 4 -7.30 -14.46 8.68
C GLN A 4 -6.41 -13.38 8.05
N ASN A 5 -5.14 -13.70 7.76
CA ASN A 5 -4.20 -12.77 7.14
C ASN A 5 -4.60 -12.50 5.68
N ASP A 6 -5.11 -13.50 4.96
CA ASP A 6 -5.63 -13.30 3.61
C ASP A 6 -6.86 -12.38 3.61
N THR A 7 -7.75 -12.54 4.59
CA THR A 7 -8.94 -11.68 4.77
C THR A 7 -8.53 -10.24 5.11
N ASN A 8 -7.62 -10.06 6.06
CA ASN A 8 -7.13 -8.73 6.47
C ASN A 8 -6.39 -8.03 5.31
N LEU A 9 -5.63 -8.77 4.50
CA LEU A 9 -4.99 -8.25 3.29
C LEU A 9 -6.03 -7.79 2.26
N MET A 10 -7.09 -8.58 2.02
CA MET A 10 -8.17 -8.19 1.10
C MET A 10 -8.88 -6.92 1.58
N ASN A 11 -9.16 -6.80 2.88
CA ASN A 11 -9.75 -5.60 3.47
C ASN A 11 -8.83 -4.40 3.29
N LEU A 12 -7.53 -4.55 3.58
CA LEU A 12 -6.54 -3.47 3.41
C LEU A 12 -6.46 -2.99 1.96
N GLN A 13 -6.43 -3.90 1.00
CA GLN A 13 -6.42 -3.54 -0.41
C GLN A 13 -7.73 -2.86 -0.84
N ALA A 14 -8.87 -3.30 -0.31
CA ALA A 14 -10.17 -2.68 -0.58
C ALA A 14 -10.23 -1.25 -0.03
N ASP A 15 -9.76 -1.02 1.20
CA ASP A 15 -9.77 0.29 1.85
C ASP A 15 -8.82 1.26 1.15
N VAL A 16 -7.58 0.84 0.83
CA VAL A 16 -6.63 1.66 0.06
C VAL A 16 -7.23 2.05 -1.29
N LYS A 17 -7.88 1.11 -1.96
CA LYS A 17 -8.55 1.36 -3.24
C LYS A 17 -9.68 2.37 -3.06
N ALA A 18 -10.60 2.13 -2.12
CA ALA A 18 -11.75 2.99 -1.86
C ALA A 18 -11.33 4.42 -1.51
N PHE A 19 -10.35 4.57 -0.61
CA PHE A 19 -9.81 5.87 -0.20
C PHE A 19 -9.16 6.61 -1.36
N THR A 20 -8.37 5.91 -2.19
CA THR A 20 -7.75 6.50 -3.39
C THR A 20 -8.82 6.99 -4.39
N PHE A 21 -9.94 6.28 -4.54
CA PHE A 21 -11.04 6.69 -5.41
C PHE A 21 -11.87 7.84 -4.84
N ALA A 22 -12.06 7.89 -3.52
CA ALA A 22 -12.79 8.96 -2.85
C ALA A 22 -12.03 10.29 -2.89
N THR A 23 -10.70 10.26 -2.83
CA THR A 23 -9.85 11.45 -2.75
C THR A 23 -9.52 12.09 -4.09
N THR A 24 -9.73 11.45 -5.25
CA THR A 24 -9.42 12.07 -6.57
C THR A 24 -10.25 11.52 -7.74
N PRO A 25 -11.00 12.38 -8.48
CA PRO A 25 -11.87 11.89 -9.56
C PRO A 25 -11.19 11.46 -10.87
N LYS A 26 -9.98 11.90 -11.24
CA LYS A 26 -9.43 11.60 -12.60
C LYS A 26 -7.90 11.51 -12.65
N ARG A 27 -7.43 10.45 -13.31
CA ARG A 27 -6.03 10.06 -13.64
C ARG A 27 -5.22 9.61 -12.42
N LEU A 28 -5.33 8.30 -12.15
CA LEU A 28 -4.76 7.59 -11.00
C LEU A 28 -3.23 7.44 -11.09
N THR A 29 -2.52 8.57 -11.11
CA THR A 29 -1.06 8.61 -11.04
C THR A 29 -0.63 9.64 -10.00
N GLY A 30 -0.03 9.17 -8.91
CA GLY A 30 0.54 9.99 -7.84
C GLY A 30 2.04 9.71 -7.70
N ASN A 31 2.75 10.53 -6.92
CA ASN A 31 4.13 10.23 -6.54
C ASN A 31 4.16 9.28 -5.33
N ALA A 32 5.35 8.82 -4.95
CA ALA A 32 5.51 7.91 -3.81
C ALA A 32 4.96 8.50 -2.50
N SER A 33 5.22 9.79 -2.24
CA SER A 33 4.77 10.50 -1.03
C SER A 33 3.25 10.55 -0.92
N TYR A 34 2.55 10.80 -2.03
CA TYR A 34 1.09 10.80 -2.08
C TYR A 34 0.50 9.46 -1.61
N PHE A 35 1.00 8.35 -2.15
CA PHE A 35 0.50 7.03 -1.76
C PHE A 35 0.99 6.59 -0.38
N THR A 36 2.16 7.08 0.06
CA THR A 36 2.63 6.86 1.43
C THR A 36 1.64 7.45 2.43
N ASN A 37 1.18 8.69 2.21
CA ASN A 37 0.19 9.33 3.09
C ASN A 37 -1.15 8.60 3.05
N ILE A 38 -1.66 8.25 1.86
CA ILE A 38 -2.93 7.50 1.73
C ILE A 38 -2.88 6.16 2.47
N THR A 39 -1.81 5.39 2.25
CA THR A 39 -1.70 4.06 2.87
C THR A 39 -1.53 4.17 4.38
N ALA A 40 -0.81 5.19 4.88
CA ALA A 40 -0.71 5.46 6.30
C ALA A 40 -2.07 5.79 6.93
N GLU A 41 -2.85 6.69 6.31
CA GLU A 41 -4.19 7.05 6.80
C GLU A 41 -5.13 5.83 6.85
N VAL A 42 -5.08 4.97 5.83
CA VAL A 42 -5.87 3.74 5.80
C VAL A 42 -5.43 2.75 6.89
N ILE A 43 -4.13 2.57 7.10
CA ILE A 43 -3.59 1.68 8.14
C ILE A 43 -3.96 2.19 9.54
N ASP A 44 -3.89 3.49 9.76
CA ASP A 44 -4.23 4.11 11.03
C ASP A 44 -5.74 4.00 11.32
N ALA A 45 -6.59 4.10 10.28
CA ALA A 45 -8.04 3.97 10.38
C ALA A 45 -8.55 2.52 10.42
N ALA A 46 -7.75 1.52 10.03
CA ALA A 46 -8.18 0.14 9.95
C ALA A 46 -8.62 -0.41 11.32
N GLU A 47 -9.74 -1.14 11.36
CA GLU A 47 -10.29 -1.76 12.58
C GLU A 47 -9.92 -3.25 12.73
N TYR A 48 -9.15 -3.79 11.79
CA TYR A 48 -8.68 -5.18 11.77
C TYR A 48 -7.18 -5.29 12.06
N ASP A 49 -6.75 -6.52 12.34
CA ASP A 49 -5.34 -6.81 12.66
C ASP A 49 -4.46 -6.69 11.41
N LEU A 50 -3.42 -5.88 11.53
CA LEU A 50 -2.43 -5.63 10.49
C LEU A 50 -1.02 -6.08 10.91
N GLY A 51 -0.87 -6.65 12.10
CA GLY A 51 0.41 -6.84 12.75
C GLY A 51 1.02 -5.52 13.20
N ASP A 52 2.34 -5.38 13.07
CA ASP A 52 3.05 -4.14 13.39
C ASP A 52 2.73 -3.05 12.35
N ARG A 53 1.78 -2.17 12.69
CA ARG A 53 1.32 -1.07 11.83
C ARG A 53 2.43 -0.08 11.49
N GLU A 54 3.29 0.23 12.45
CA GLU A 54 4.38 1.18 12.23
C GLU A 54 5.41 0.58 11.27
N TYR A 55 5.73 -0.69 11.46
CA TYR A 55 6.61 -1.39 10.53
C TYR A 55 5.99 -1.59 9.15
N LEU A 56 4.67 -1.81 9.07
CA LEU A 56 3.93 -1.90 7.81
C LEU A 56 4.00 -0.58 7.02
N LYS A 57 3.75 0.56 7.67
CA LYS A 57 3.86 1.90 7.05
C LYS A 57 5.27 2.14 6.52
N ASN A 58 6.28 1.91 7.35
CA ASN A 58 7.69 2.08 6.96
C ASN A 58 8.09 1.13 5.81
N SER A 59 7.59 -0.10 5.79
CA SER A 59 7.83 -1.06 4.71
C SER A 59 7.20 -0.62 3.38
N ILE A 60 5.98 -0.08 3.42
CA ILE A 60 5.31 0.48 2.24
C ILE A 60 6.06 1.70 1.72
N GLU A 61 6.37 2.67 2.59
CA GLU A 61 7.12 3.87 2.22
C GLU A 61 8.47 3.51 1.58
N HIS A 62 9.22 2.61 2.21
CA HIS A 62 10.50 2.16 1.69
C HIS A 62 10.34 1.60 0.27
N ARG A 63 9.40 0.68 0.06
CA ARG A 63 9.14 0.05 -1.25
C ARG A 63 8.69 1.05 -2.30
N LEU A 64 7.82 1.99 -1.97
CA LEU A 64 7.40 3.05 -2.88
C LEU A 64 8.57 3.95 -3.31
N ASN A 65 9.55 4.16 -2.42
CA ASN A 65 10.73 4.98 -2.68
C ASN A 65 11.89 4.22 -3.32
N SER A 66 11.92 2.88 -3.23
CA SER A 66 13.00 2.02 -3.71
C SER A 66 12.62 1.09 -4.86
N THR A 67 11.42 1.23 -5.45
CA THR A 67 11.03 0.43 -6.62
C THR A 67 11.63 1.00 -7.91
N TYR A 68 12.26 0.11 -8.68
CA TYR A 68 12.81 0.36 -10.00
C TYR A 68 12.08 -0.51 -11.03
N ASP A 69 11.97 -0.03 -12.27
CA ASP A 69 11.46 -0.82 -13.38
C ASP A 69 12.50 -1.82 -13.90
N LYS A 70 12.11 -2.65 -14.86
CA LYS A 70 12.97 -3.66 -15.50
C LYS A 70 14.21 -3.09 -16.20
N HIS A 71 14.28 -1.77 -16.40
CA HIS A 71 15.40 -1.06 -17.00
C HIS A 71 16.27 -0.35 -15.94
N GLY A 72 16.00 -0.55 -14.65
CA GLY A 72 16.72 0.09 -13.56
C GLY A 72 16.33 1.56 -13.35
N LYS A 73 15.23 2.03 -13.95
CA LYS A 73 14.74 3.40 -13.75
C LYS A 73 13.82 3.44 -12.54
N LYS A 74 14.03 4.41 -11.64
CA LYS A 74 13.17 4.61 -10.46
C LYS A 74 11.72 4.87 -10.88
N CYS A 75 10.79 4.13 -10.27
CA CYS A 75 9.36 4.36 -10.45
C CYS A 75 8.95 5.66 -9.77
N THR A 76 8.61 6.70 -10.56
CA THR A 76 8.20 8.02 -10.04
C THR A 76 6.72 8.32 -10.21
N GLN A 77 6.03 7.56 -11.07
CA GLN A 77 4.59 7.67 -11.29
C GLN A 77 3.92 6.36 -10.85
N TRP A 78 3.32 6.41 -9.67
CA TRP A 78 2.63 5.29 -9.06
C TRP A 78 1.18 5.28 -9.53
N GLY A 79 0.74 4.14 -10.05
CA GLY A 79 -0.68 3.87 -10.26
C GLY A 79 -1.22 3.05 -9.11
N TYR A 80 -2.48 3.25 -8.72
CA TYR A 80 -3.07 2.58 -7.56
C TYR A 80 -2.89 1.05 -7.59
N LYS A 81 -2.98 0.41 -8.76
CA LYS A 81 -2.76 -1.03 -8.91
C LYS A 81 -1.36 -1.46 -8.42
N ARG A 82 -0.33 -0.73 -8.83
CA ARG A 82 1.05 -0.98 -8.38
C ARG A 82 1.24 -0.72 -6.89
N VAL A 83 0.48 0.23 -6.35
CA VAL A 83 0.49 0.51 -4.90
C VAL A 83 -0.14 -0.66 -4.13
N LEU A 84 -1.22 -1.25 -4.64
CA LEU A 84 -1.81 -2.46 -4.04
C LEU A 84 -0.82 -3.63 -4.02
N ASP A 85 -0.01 -3.80 -5.08
CA ASP A 85 1.05 -4.81 -5.11
C ASP A 85 2.13 -4.54 -4.03
N VAL A 86 2.48 -3.27 -3.81
CA VAL A 86 3.44 -2.87 -2.76
C VAL A 86 2.86 -3.11 -1.37
N VAL A 87 1.60 -2.74 -1.14
CA VAL A 87 0.87 -2.96 0.12
C VAL A 87 0.83 -4.46 0.44
N GLU A 88 0.52 -5.30 -0.56
CA GLU A 88 0.52 -6.75 -0.41
C GLU A 88 1.91 -7.26 0.00
N GLN A 89 2.96 -6.89 -0.73
CA GLN A 89 4.31 -7.33 -0.41
C GLN A 89 4.76 -6.90 0.99
N ALA A 90 4.41 -5.69 1.41
CA ALA A 90 4.70 -5.18 2.74
C ALA A 90 3.93 -5.96 3.81
N PHE A 91 2.62 -6.14 3.63
CA PHE A 91 1.77 -6.89 4.56
C PHE A 91 2.24 -8.32 4.76
N LYS A 92 2.55 -9.03 3.66
CA LYS A 92 3.08 -10.40 3.70
C LYS A 92 4.44 -10.48 4.38
N TYR A 93 5.24 -9.43 4.28
CA TYR A 93 6.55 -9.37 4.93
C TYR A 93 6.44 -9.14 6.45
N VAL A 94 5.47 -8.35 6.89
CA VAL A 94 5.20 -8.08 8.32
C VAL A 94 4.54 -9.29 8.99
N ASN A 95 3.60 -9.94 8.31
CA ASN A 95 2.73 -10.98 8.89
C ASN A 95 3.10 -12.41 8.44
N LYS A 96 4.40 -12.73 8.42
CA LYS A 96 4.94 -14.04 7.98
C LYS A 96 4.47 -15.21 8.82
#